data_AF-A0A970MS19-F1
#
_entry.id   AF-A0A970MS19-F1
#
_cell.length_a   1.000
_cell.length_b   1.000
_cell.length_c   1.000
_cell.angle_alpha   90.00
_cell.angle_beta   90.00
_cell.angle_gamma   90.00
#
_symmetry.space_group_name_H-M   'P 1'
#
loop_
_entity.id
_entity.type
_entity.pdbx_description
1 polymer ?
#
loop_
_entity_poly.entity_id
_entity_poly.type
_entity_poly.pdbx_seq_one_letter_code
_entity_poly.pdbx_strand_id
1 'polypeptide(L)'
;MRLKNRNIIFITITLLALLVIVEVLAYLLLDFSILKNYNYPFFNRELSGYSLYKNSSGFEYENSIKRHEEETNPIINKFGFISGEELKYEKDSPEFRIFILGGSAAFGNGQSVPYNIIKDYPRTLYSFESSISGLLEKKLQNYNPDRRFVVVNACASGRMLNQSIGLYLESIKNFQPDVVISIDGMNDIATMTGELPCKFSNFELDYYANLYNLSKKLQQKSFSNFVNLIRKLKLYRIEKSVSKKLEFNSQYLLQYNAKDYSKADYEIYKTDWISKSNVFTDLILEFNAVCKVHNCDFVFCLQPLLNRKINKDLTPTEILMQQSINPINRPLGENVFDESELKNLEKFGNLTLMYFIDDYLSSQIDNLSQENNFYFLDLNQKMESNYGDKEFFVDYCHLTHDGNEFVSQVLFEKLVQIINTTD
;
A
#
# COMPACT_ATOMS: atom_id res chain seq x y z
N MET A 1 -5.64 -40.58 -58.35
CA MET A 1 -5.91 -39.25 -57.75
C MET A 1 -6.98 -39.27 -56.65
N ARG A 2 -8.18 -39.84 -56.86
CA ARG A 2 -9.29 -39.83 -55.88
C ARG A 2 -8.99 -40.47 -54.50
N LEU A 3 -8.26 -41.59 -54.44
CA LEU A 3 -7.89 -42.24 -53.17
C LEU A 3 -6.89 -41.42 -52.33
N LYS A 4 -5.94 -40.75 -52.98
CA LYS A 4 -4.97 -39.87 -52.33
C LYS A 4 -5.66 -38.65 -51.69
N ASN A 5 -6.69 -38.11 -52.36
CA ASN A 5 -7.49 -37.01 -51.84
C ASN A 5 -8.37 -37.43 -50.64
N ARG A 6 -8.94 -38.64 -50.61
CA ARG A 6 -9.72 -39.14 -49.45
C ARG A 6 -8.84 -39.29 -48.20
N ASN A 7 -7.61 -39.81 -48.36
CA ASN A 7 -6.69 -39.94 -47.23
C ASN A 7 -6.23 -38.57 -46.71
N ILE A 8 -5.96 -37.62 -47.60
CA ILE A 8 -5.63 -36.23 -47.19
C ILE A 8 -6.81 -35.61 -46.45
N ILE A 9 -8.03 -35.72 -46.96
CA ILE A 9 -9.24 -35.19 -46.28
C ILE A 9 -9.43 -35.84 -44.91
N PHE A 10 -9.27 -37.17 -44.81
CA PHE A 10 -9.41 -37.89 -43.54
C PHE A 10 -8.35 -37.46 -42.51
N ILE A 11 -7.08 -37.32 -42.93
CA ILE A 11 -5.99 -36.83 -42.07
C ILE A 11 -6.30 -35.39 -41.63
N THR A 12 -6.72 -34.51 -42.54
CA THR A 12 -7.06 -33.12 -42.22
C THR A 12 -8.22 -33.04 -41.23
N ILE A 13 -9.30 -33.81 -41.43
CA ILE A 13 -10.44 -33.86 -40.51
C ILE A 13 -10.01 -34.38 -39.14
N THR A 14 -9.17 -35.43 -39.10
CA THR A 14 -8.65 -35.98 -37.84
C THR A 14 -7.78 -34.97 -37.09
N LEU A 15 -6.92 -34.23 -37.80
CA LEU A 15 -6.10 -33.17 -37.21
C LEU A 15 -6.98 -32.03 -36.68
N LEU A 16 -7.99 -31.60 -37.43
CA LEU A 16 -8.94 -30.57 -36.99
C LEU A 16 -9.72 -31.02 -35.74
N ALA A 17 -10.19 -32.27 -35.72
CA ALA A 17 -10.89 -32.83 -34.55
C ALA A 17 -9.97 -32.89 -33.32
N LEU A 18 -8.70 -33.29 -33.49
CA LEU A 18 -7.73 -33.29 -32.40
C LEU A 18 -7.45 -31.88 -31.87
N LEU A 19 -7.33 -30.87 -32.74
CA LEU A 19 -7.16 -29.48 -32.33
C LEU A 19 -8.36 -28.97 -31.53
N VAL A 20 -9.59 -29.31 -31.95
CA VAL A 20 -10.81 -28.96 -31.21
C VAL A 20 -10.85 -29.65 -29.85
N ILE A 21 -10.49 -30.93 -29.77
CA ILE A 21 -10.44 -31.66 -28.49
C ILE A 21 -9.42 -31.01 -27.55
N VAL A 22 -8.25 -30.65 -28.05
CA VAL A 22 -7.21 -29.96 -27.27
C VAL A 22 -7.70 -28.61 -26.75
N GLU A 23 -8.38 -27.82 -27.58
CA GLU A 23 -8.95 -26.53 -27.20
C GLU A 23 -10.04 -26.70 -26.13
N VAL A 24 -10.95 -27.67 -26.30
CA VAL A 24 -12.00 -27.97 -25.32
C VAL A 24 -11.42 -28.45 -24.01
N LEU A 25 -10.43 -29.34 -24.03
CA LEU A 25 -9.75 -29.79 -22.81
C LEU A 25 -9.01 -28.65 -22.12
N ALA A 26 -8.36 -27.75 -22.86
CA ALA A 26 -7.71 -26.57 -22.30
C ALA A 26 -8.72 -25.60 -21.68
N TYR A 27 -9.85 -25.37 -22.35
CA TYR A 27 -10.96 -24.59 -21.81
C TYR A 27 -11.46 -25.18 -20.50
N LEU A 28 -11.78 -26.48 -20.50
CA LEU A 28 -12.27 -27.18 -19.31
C LEU A 28 -11.23 -27.19 -18.19
N LEU A 29 -9.94 -27.39 -18.49
CA LEU A 29 -8.90 -27.30 -17.46
C LEU A 29 -8.78 -25.88 -16.91
N LEU A 30 -8.81 -24.84 -17.74
CA LEU A 30 -8.81 -23.46 -17.23
C LEU A 30 -10.03 -23.19 -16.33
N ASP A 31 -11.20 -23.71 -16.70
CA ASP A 31 -12.46 -23.53 -15.98
C ASP A 31 -12.53 -24.34 -14.67
N PHE A 32 -12.00 -25.57 -14.66
CA PHE A 32 -12.17 -26.53 -13.57
C PHE A 32 -10.93 -26.74 -12.68
N SER A 33 -9.70 -26.50 -13.16
CA SER A 33 -8.49 -27.00 -12.47
C SER A 33 -7.78 -25.99 -11.57
N ILE A 34 -7.79 -24.68 -11.88
CA ILE A 34 -6.97 -23.69 -11.16
C ILE A 34 -7.68 -22.34 -10.99
N LEU A 35 -8.44 -21.85 -11.97
CA LEU A 35 -9.08 -20.54 -11.86
C LEU A 35 -10.32 -20.52 -10.96
N LYS A 36 -10.88 -21.68 -10.60
CA LYS A 36 -12.06 -21.72 -9.71
C LYS A 36 -11.75 -21.22 -8.28
N ASN A 37 -10.49 -21.27 -7.87
CA ASN A 37 -10.04 -20.71 -6.60
C ASN A 37 -9.61 -19.24 -6.72
N TYR A 38 -9.40 -18.72 -7.94
CA TYR A 38 -9.02 -17.33 -8.15
C TYR A 38 -10.23 -16.53 -8.63
N ASN A 39 -10.86 -15.77 -7.74
CA ASN A 39 -11.86 -14.79 -8.14
C ASN A 39 -11.22 -13.73 -9.04
N TYR A 40 -11.88 -13.34 -10.14
CA TYR A 40 -11.45 -12.18 -10.92
C TYR A 40 -11.88 -10.92 -10.16
N PRO A 41 -11.02 -9.89 -10.04
CA PRO A 41 -9.66 -9.76 -10.58
C PRO A 41 -8.58 -10.59 -9.84
N PHE A 42 -7.61 -11.13 -10.59
CA PHE A 42 -6.52 -11.95 -10.05
C PHE A 42 -5.54 -11.21 -9.15
N PHE A 43 -5.36 -9.92 -9.42
CA PHE A 43 -4.45 -9.03 -8.70
C PHE A 43 -5.23 -7.80 -8.31
N ASN A 44 -4.93 -7.26 -7.14
CA ASN A 44 -5.49 -5.98 -6.73
C ASN A 44 -4.73 -4.80 -7.37
N ARG A 45 -4.54 -4.80 -8.70
CA ARG A 45 -3.79 -3.77 -9.43
C ARG A 45 -4.33 -3.57 -10.84
N GLU A 46 -4.73 -2.33 -11.15
CA GLU A 46 -5.07 -1.84 -12.49
C GLU A 46 -4.19 -0.63 -12.83
N LEU A 47 -3.77 -0.49 -14.09
CA LEU A 47 -3.04 0.70 -14.54
C LEU A 47 -3.93 1.95 -14.45
N SER A 48 -3.36 3.05 -13.95
CA SER A 48 -3.96 4.39 -13.95
C SER A 48 -2.97 5.39 -14.55
N GLY A 49 -3.48 6.32 -15.36
CA GLY A 49 -2.67 7.42 -15.90
C GLY A 49 -2.27 8.46 -14.86
N TYR A 50 -2.92 8.48 -13.69
CA TYR A 50 -2.75 9.51 -12.67
C TYR A 50 -1.98 9.02 -11.44
N SER A 51 -2.23 7.77 -11.01
CA SER A 51 -1.62 7.17 -9.81
C SER A 51 -0.62 6.05 -10.14
N LEU A 52 -0.27 5.86 -11.42
CA LEU A 52 0.40 4.69 -12.02
C LEU A 52 -0.42 3.40 -11.89
N TYR A 53 -0.96 3.13 -10.71
CA TYR A 53 -1.83 2.00 -10.43
C TYR A 53 -2.93 2.34 -9.41
N LYS A 54 -4.08 1.69 -9.59
CA LYS A 54 -5.23 1.69 -8.67
C LYS A 54 -5.56 0.27 -8.23
N ASN A 55 -6.35 0.14 -7.17
CA ASN A 55 -6.90 -1.13 -6.75
C ASN A 55 -7.92 -1.65 -7.79
N SER A 56 -8.01 -2.96 -7.96
CA SER A 56 -8.89 -3.58 -8.94
C SER A 56 -10.30 -3.75 -8.41
N SER A 57 -11.28 -3.26 -9.15
CA SER A 57 -12.70 -3.37 -8.77
C SER A 57 -13.12 -4.83 -8.63
N GLY A 58 -13.79 -5.16 -7.53
CA GLY A 58 -14.28 -6.50 -7.22
C GLY A 58 -13.20 -7.46 -6.69
N PHE A 59 -11.97 -6.99 -6.43
CA PHE A 59 -10.95 -7.83 -5.82
C PHE A 59 -11.39 -8.21 -4.40
N GLU A 60 -11.52 -9.51 -4.15
CA GLU A 60 -11.86 -10.07 -2.85
C GLU A 60 -10.61 -10.67 -2.21
N TYR A 61 -10.32 -10.26 -0.99
CA TYR A 61 -9.26 -10.90 -0.22
C TYR A 61 -9.76 -12.24 0.32
N GLU A 62 -9.06 -13.34 0.03
CA GLU A 62 -9.47 -14.67 0.51
C GLU A 62 -9.40 -14.81 2.03
N ASN A 63 -8.49 -14.08 2.67
CA ASN A 63 -8.31 -14.04 4.12
C ASN A 63 -7.95 -12.62 4.56
N SER A 64 -8.37 -12.24 5.76
CA SER A 64 -7.99 -10.97 6.38
C SER A 64 -7.60 -11.13 7.85
N ILE A 65 -6.91 -10.12 8.38
CA ILE A 65 -6.62 -9.98 9.80
C ILE A 65 -7.87 -9.41 10.47
N LYS A 66 -8.41 -10.15 11.45
CA LYS A 66 -9.69 -9.84 12.11
C LYS A 66 -9.52 -9.88 13.61
N ARG A 67 -10.23 -8.99 14.32
CA ARG A 67 -10.31 -9.04 15.79
C ARG A 67 -11.41 -10.00 16.24
N HIS A 68 -12.47 -10.13 15.45
CA HIS A 68 -13.60 -11.03 15.70
C HIS A 68 -13.96 -11.89 14.47
N GLU A 69 -14.52 -13.09 14.70
CA GLU A 69 -14.78 -14.06 13.63
C GLU A 69 -15.88 -13.61 12.66
N GLU A 70 -16.82 -12.78 13.12
CA GLU A 70 -17.93 -12.23 12.33
C GLU A 70 -17.51 -11.18 11.30
N GLU A 71 -16.29 -10.65 11.41
CA GLU A 71 -15.79 -9.62 10.50
C GLU A 71 -15.63 -10.18 9.08
N THR A 72 -15.88 -9.32 8.09
CA THR A 72 -15.85 -9.74 6.70
C THR A 72 -14.48 -9.60 6.07
N ASN A 73 -14.22 -10.40 5.04
CA ASN A 73 -13.02 -10.19 4.25
C ASN A 73 -13.19 -8.91 3.40
N PRO A 74 -12.14 -8.09 3.26
CA PRO A 74 -12.23 -6.85 2.51
C PRO A 74 -12.47 -7.12 1.03
N ILE A 75 -13.35 -6.32 0.45
CA ILE A 75 -13.67 -6.32 -0.98
C ILE A 75 -13.40 -4.92 -1.51
N ILE A 76 -12.63 -4.85 -2.60
CA ILE A 76 -12.44 -3.60 -3.33
C ILE A 76 -13.72 -3.29 -4.10
N ASN A 77 -14.39 -2.21 -3.74
CA ASN A 77 -15.63 -1.79 -4.38
C ASN A 77 -15.42 -1.34 -5.84
N LYS A 78 -16.52 -1.01 -6.53
CA LYS A 78 -16.51 -0.61 -7.94
C LYS A 78 -15.65 0.62 -8.28
N PHE A 79 -15.25 1.39 -7.28
CA PHE A 79 -14.43 2.59 -7.41
C PHE A 79 -12.96 2.38 -7.02
N GLY A 80 -12.58 1.18 -6.57
CA GLY A 80 -11.21 0.88 -6.15
C GLY A 80 -10.92 1.14 -4.67
N PHE A 81 -11.95 1.20 -3.82
CA PHE A 81 -11.81 1.52 -2.39
C PHE A 81 -12.38 0.40 -1.49
N ILE A 82 -12.10 0.46 -0.19
CA ILE A 82 -12.77 -0.37 0.83
C ILE A 82 -13.59 0.56 1.74
N SER A 83 -14.84 0.20 2.01
CA SER A 83 -15.77 0.95 2.86
C SER A 83 -16.75 -0.01 3.53
N GLY A 84 -17.35 0.40 4.65
CA GLY A 84 -18.35 -0.40 5.37
C GLY A 84 -19.68 -0.55 4.61
N GLU A 85 -19.90 0.28 3.59
CA GLU A 85 -21.10 0.27 2.75
C GLU A 85 -20.79 0.62 1.29
N GLU A 86 -21.80 0.47 0.41
CA GLU A 86 -21.66 0.85 -1.00
C GLU A 86 -21.61 2.37 -1.16
N LEU A 87 -20.51 2.86 -1.73
CA LEU A 87 -20.29 4.28 -1.98
C LEU A 87 -21.15 4.79 -3.15
N LYS A 88 -21.58 6.05 -3.08
CA LYS A 88 -22.29 6.76 -4.15
C LYS A 88 -21.64 8.13 -4.36
N TYR A 89 -21.67 8.66 -5.59
CA TYR A 89 -21.15 10.01 -5.85
C TYR A 89 -21.94 11.07 -5.07
N GLU A 90 -23.26 11.03 -5.17
CA GLU A 90 -24.15 11.89 -4.41
C GLU A 90 -24.14 11.49 -2.92
N LYS A 91 -24.14 12.51 -2.05
CA LYS A 91 -24.21 12.33 -0.59
C LYS A 91 -25.66 12.23 -0.15
N ASP A 92 -25.96 11.29 0.72
CA ASP A 92 -27.21 11.33 1.46
C ASP A 92 -27.11 12.47 2.51
N SER A 93 -28.21 13.14 2.86
CA SER A 93 -28.18 14.15 3.92
C SER A 93 -28.77 13.56 5.21
N PRO A 94 -28.11 13.68 6.40
CA PRO A 94 -26.86 14.38 6.71
C PRO A 94 -25.62 13.46 6.77
N GLU A 95 -24.88 13.31 5.67
CA GLU A 95 -23.66 12.50 5.58
C GLU A 95 -22.37 13.35 5.69
N PHE A 96 -21.41 12.86 6.47
CA PHE A 96 -20.03 13.35 6.54
C PHE A 96 -19.06 12.28 6.01
N ARG A 97 -18.36 12.60 4.93
CA ARG A 97 -17.57 11.66 4.14
C ARG A 97 -16.09 11.95 4.27
N ILE A 98 -15.34 10.95 4.72
CA ILE A 98 -13.90 11.02 4.98
C ILE A 98 -13.21 10.01 4.07
N PHE A 99 -12.17 10.42 3.36
CA PHE A 99 -11.30 9.49 2.62
C PHE A 99 -9.93 9.44 3.26
N ILE A 100 -9.44 8.21 3.49
CA ILE A 100 -8.07 7.95 3.93
C ILE A 100 -7.26 7.49 2.73
N LEU A 101 -6.18 8.21 2.43
CA LEU A 101 -5.15 7.85 1.46
C LEU A 101 -3.85 7.51 2.18
N GLY A 102 -3.02 6.72 1.51
CA GLY A 102 -1.70 6.35 2.02
C GLY A 102 -1.19 5.05 1.42
N GLY A 103 0.00 4.67 1.90
CA GLY A 103 0.68 3.43 1.57
C GLY A 103 0.08 2.18 2.24
N SER A 104 0.89 1.11 2.29
CA SER A 104 0.49 -0.21 2.81
C SER A 104 0.12 -0.20 4.29
N ALA A 105 0.80 0.59 5.12
CA ALA A 105 0.49 0.72 6.55
C ALA A 105 -0.93 1.28 6.76
N ALA A 106 -1.25 2.41 6.11
CA ALA A 106 -2.57 3.03 6.15
C ALA A 106 -3.66 2.14 5.52
N PHE A 107 -3.29 1.36 4.49
CA PHE A 107 -4.19 0.39 3.87
C PHE A 107 -4.60 -0.73 4.83
N GLY A 108 -3.74 -1.07 5.80
CA GLY A 108 -3.93 -2.18 6.72
C GLY A 108 -3.22 -3.44 6.25
N ASN A 109 -2.09 -3.35 5.55
CA ASN A 109 -1.24 -4.52 5.31
C ASN A 109 -0.64 -5.00 6.63
N GLY A 110 -0.55 -6.33 6.78
CA GLY A 110 0.20 -6.98 7.84
C GLY A 110 1.70 -7.06 7.56
N GLN A 111 2.35 -7.99 8.25
CA GLN A 111 3.81 -8.08 8.32
C GLN A 111 4.50 -8.39 6.98
N SER A 112 5.59 -7.68 6.75
CA SER A 112 6.53 -7.92 5.65
C SER A 112 7.62 -8.92 6.03
N VAL A 113 8.13 -9.66 5.05
CA VAL A 113 9.33 -10.47 5.22
C VAL A 113 10.58 -9.58 5.24
N PRO A 114 11.63 -9.89 6.02
CA PRO A 114 11.81 -11.09 6.84
C PRO A 114 11.48 -10.91 8.33
N TYR A 115 10.63 -9.97 8.72
CA TYR A 115 10.37 -9.67 10.14
C TYR A 115 9.78 -10.85 10.92
N ASN A 116 9.16 -11.79 10.22
CA ASN A 116 8.64 -13.03 10.78
C ASN A 116 9.69 -13.92 11.46
N ILE A 117 10.99 -13.70 11.22
CA ILE A 117 12.05 -14.44 11.94
C ILE A 117 12.17 -14.02 13.41
N ILE A 118 11.79 -12.78 13.73
CA ILE A 118 11.81 -12.25 15.09
C ILE A 118 10.53 -12.64 15.81
N LYS A 119 9.38 -12.37 15.18
CA LYS A 119 8.06 -12.79 15.64
C LYS A 119 7.13 -12.87 14.44
N ASP A 120 6.42 -13.98 14.31
CA ASP A 120 5.47 -14.19 13.21
C ASP A 120 4.16 -13.46 13.51
N TYR A 121 3.78 -12.58 12.59
CA TYR A 121 2.53 -11.84 12.61
C TYR A 121 1.74 -12.12 11.32
N PRO A 122 0.41 -11.91 11.33
CA PRO A 122 -0.39 -12.02 10.11
C PRO A 122 0.12 -11.08 9.01
N ARG A 123 0.13 -11.56 7.76
CA ARG A 123 0.72 -10.87 6.58
C ARG A 123 -0.29 -10.35 5.56
N THR A 124 -1.57 -10.63 5.76
CA THR A 124 -2.65 -10.23 4.84
C THR A 124 -3.17 -8.82 5.19
N LEU A 125 -4.25 -8.39 4.55
CA LEU A 125 -4.92 -7.12 4.86
C LEU A 125 -5.84 -7.26 6.08
N TYR A 126 -5.96 -6.23 6.92
CA TYR A 126 -7.03 -6.16 7.91
C TYR A 126 -8.41 -6.13 7.25
N SER A 127 -9.42 -6.70 7.92
CA SER A 127 -10.83 -6.44 7.63
C SER A 127 -11.12 -4.93 7.73
N PHE A 128 -12.22 -4.47 7.15
CA PHE A 128 -12.58 -3.06 7.25
C PHE A 128 -12.76 -2.67 8.73
N GLU A 129 -13.46 -3.49 9.49
CA GLU A 129 -13.82 -3.32 10.90
C GLU A 129 -12.58 -3.23 11.82
N SER A 130 -11.52 -3.98 11.50
CA SER A 130 -10.24 -3.96 12.24
C SER A 130 -9.20 -2.98 11.67
N SER A 131 -9.49 -2.34 10.54
CA SER A 131 -8.61 -1.34 9.92
C SER A 131 -8.75 0.03 10.60
N ILE A 132 -7.79 0.93 10.36
CA ILE A 132 -7.87 2.33 10.81
C ILE A 132 -9.20 2.97 10.37
N SER A 133 -9.65 2.73 9.14
CA SER A 133 -10.87 3.32 8.58
C SER A 133 -12.13 2.87 9.31
N GLY A 134 -12.33 1.56 9.50
CA GLY A 134 -13.53 1.05 10.17
C GLY A 134 -13.54 1.35 11.68
N LEU A 135 -12.38 1.32 12.34
CA LEU A 135 -12.26 1.76 13.74
C LEU A 135 -12.62 3.24 13.88
N LEU A 136 -12.15 4.08 12.96
CA LEU A 136 -12.46 5.51 12.94
C LEU A 136 -13.95 5.77 12.68
N GLU A 137 -14.55 5.08 11.70
CA GLU A 137 -15.99 5.18 11.40
C GLU A 137 -16.83 4.84 12.63
N LYS A 138 -16.51 3.72 13.29
CA LYS A 138 -17.18 3.30 14.52
C LYS A 138 -17.07 4.33 15.65
N LYS A 139 -15.89 4.93 15.84
CA LYS A 139 -15.68 5.98 16.86
C LYS A 139 -16.51 7.23 16.57
N LEU A 140 -16.53 7.68 15.31
CA LEU A 140 -17.31 8.86 14.89
C LEU A 140 -18.82 8.61 15.02
N GLN A 141 -19.29 7.44 14.58
CA GLN A 141 -20.71 7.09 14.69
C GLN A 141 -21.18 7.00 16.14
N ASN A 142 -20.32 6.52 17.06
CA ASN A 142 -20.62 6.53 18.49
C ASN A 142 -20.60 7.94 19.10
N TYR A 143 -19.76 8.84 18.57
CA TYR A 143 -19.66 10.22 19.03
C TYR A 143 -20.90 11.04 18.66
N ASN A 144 -21.39 10.91 17.43
CA ASN A 144 -22.60 11.58 16.99
C ASN A 144 -23.51 10.62 16.18
N PRO A 145 -24.45 9.93 16.86
CA PRO A 145 -25.35 8.97 16.22
C PRO A 145 -26.34 9.57 15.21
N ASP A 146 -26.61 10.88 15.30
CA ASP A 146 -27.59 11.57 14.45
C ASP A 146 -27.00 12.00 13.10
N ARG A 147 -25.67 12.00 12.98
CA ARG A 147 -24.94 12.24 11.73
C ARG A 147 -24.48 10.90 11.15
N ARG A 148 -24.56 10.73 9.84
CA ARG A 148 -24.03 9.55 9.16
C ARG A 148 -22.57 9.80 8.81
N PHE A 149 -21.65 8.98 9.32
CA PHE A 149 -20.24 9.02 8.93
C PHE A 149 -19.92 7.93 7.92
N VAL A 150 -19.18 8.28 6.87
CA VAL A 150 -18.70 7.34 5.87
C VAL A 150 -17.19 7.51 5.75
N VAL A 151 -16.43 6.52 6.22
CA VAL A 151 -14.97 6.51 6.15
C VAL A 151 -14.51 5.52 5.09
N VAL A 152 -13.89 6.04 4.05
CA VAL A 152 -13.45 5.26 2.89
C VAL A 152 -11.95 5.04 2.96
N ASN A 153 -11.52 3.78 2.96
CA ASN A 153 -10.13 3.40 2.79
C ASN A 153 -9.79 3.41 1.29
N ALA A 154 -9.15 4.49 0.85
CA ALA A 154 -8.67 4.68 -0.51
C ALA A 154 -7.15 4.47 -0.62
N CYS A 155 -6.54 3.72 0.29
CA CYS A 155 -5.10 3.44 0.30
C CYS A 155 -4.69 2.34 -0.70
N ALA A 156 -3.38 2.19 -0.93
CA ALA A 156 -2.82 1.04 -1.64
C ALA A 156 -1.36 0.79 -1.25
N SER A 157 -0.94 -0.48 -1.29
CA SER A 157 0.45 -0.84 -0.97
C SER A 157 1.44 -0.22 -1.95
N GLY A 158 2.48 0.42 -1.42
CA GLY A 158 3.52 1.13 -2.18
C GLY A 158 3.15 2.55 -2.60
N ARG A 159 1.95 3.04 -2.25
CA ARG A 159 1.51 4.36 -2.67
C ARG A 159 2.36 5.48 -2.06
N MET A 160 2.67 6.47 -2.88
CA MET A 160 3.36 7.72 -2.54
C MET A 160 2.40 8.92 -2.59
N LEU A 161 2.78 10.03 -1.97
CA LEU A 161 1.95 11.23 -1.86
C LEU A 161 1.52 11.80 -3.24
N ASN A 162 2.42 11.83 -4.21
CA ASN A 162 2.10 12.31 -5.56
C ASN A 162 1.02 11.45 -6.25
N GLN A 163 0.99 10.14 -5.98
CA GLN A 163 -0.03 9.23 -6.50
C GLN A 163 -1.36 9.41 -5.77
N SER A 164 -1.33 9.75 -4.47
CA SER A 164 -2.51 10.13 -3.70
C SER A 164 -3.19 11.39 -4.27
N ILE A 165 -2.41 12.41 -4.66
CA ILE A 165 -2.91 13.61 -5.37
C ILE A 165 -3.58 13.22 -6.69
N GLY A 166 -2.92 12.36 -7.48
CA GLY A 166 -3.46 11.86 -8.74
C GLY A 166 -4.79 11.12 -8.57
N LEU A 167 -4.89 10.22 -7.59
CA LEU A 167 -6.12 9.50 -7.28
C LEU A 167 -7.24 10.45 -6.81
N TYR A 168 -6.89 11.49 -6.06
CA TYR A 168 -7.85 12.49 -5.62
C TYR A 168 -8.46 13.24 -6.79
N LEU A 169 -7.61 13.74 -7.69
CA LEU A 169 -8.01 14.48 -8.89
C LEU A 169 -8.78 13.63 -9.89
N GLU A 170 -8.42 12.35 -10.03
CA GLU A 170 -9.07 11.39 -10.92
C GLU A 170 -10.46 10.97 -10.41
N SER A 171 -10.57 10.65 -9.12
CA SER A 171 -11.73 9.93 -8.59
C SER A 171 -12.34 10.56 -7.34
N ILE A 172 -11.56 10.75 -6.26
CA ILE A 172 -12.09 11.04 -4.92
C ILE A 172 -12.86 12.36 -4.88
N LYS A 173 -12.40 13.41 -5.58
CA LYS A 173 -13.08 14.72 -5.59
C LYS A 173 -14.56 14.62 -6.03
N ASN A 174 -14.91 13.64 -6.86
CA ASN A 174 -16.27 13.46 -7.37
C ASN A 174 -17.24 12.94 -6.30
N PHE A 175 -16.72 12.45 -5.17
CA PHE A 175 -17.49 12.02 -4.01
C PHE A 175 -17.72 13.15 -3.01
N GLN A 176 -17.36 14.40 -3.31
CA GLN A 176 -17.61 15.54 -2.43
C GLN A 176 -17.14 15.29 -0.98
N PRO A 177 -15.89 14.84 -0.77
CA PRO A 177 -15.39 14.56 0.57
C PRO A 177 -15.44 15.82 1.43
N ASP A 178 -15.80 15.67 2.71
CA ASP A 178 -15.66 16.76 3.68
C ASP A 178 -14.21 16.83 4.18
N VAL A 179 -13.59 15.66 4.37
CA VAL A 179 -12.19 15.56 4.81
C VAL A 179 -11.44 14.51 3.99
N VAL A 180 -10.20 14.86 3.63
CA VAL A 180 -9.21 13.90 3.16
C VAL A 180 -8.06 13.82 4.17
N ILE A 181 -7.71 12.59 4.54
CA ILE A 181 -6.58 12.26 5.40
C ILE A 181 -5.54 11.55 4.57
N SER A 182 -4.33 12.11 4.47
CA SER A 182 -3.17 11.45 3.84
C SER A 182 -2.23 10.95 4.93
N ILE A 183 -2.04 9.64 4.99
CA ILE A 183 -1.10 8.97 5.91
C ILE A 183 0.06 8.44 5.08
N ASP A 184 1.04 9.31 4.84
CA ASP A 184 2.13 9.10 3.89
C ASP A 184 3.50 9.35 4.53
N GLY A 185 4.56 8.77 3.95
CA GLY A 185 5.92 8.94 4.45
C GLY A 185 6.91 7.82 4.11
N MET A 186 6.56 6.53 4.28
CA MET A 186 7.53 5.43 4.07
C MET A 186 8.03 5.40 2.63
N ASN A 187 7.09 5.43 1.69
CA ASN A 187 7.38 5.32 0.27
C ASN A 187 7.99 6.62 -0.27
N ASP A 188 7.84 7.71 0.47
CA ASP A 188 8.32 9.05 0.15
C ASP A 188 9.69 9.38 0.77
N ILE A 189 10.34 8.46 1.48
CA ILE A 189 11.65 8.69 2.15
C ILE A 189 12.68 9.33 1.21
N ALA A 190 12.77 8.85 -0.04
CA ALA A 190 13.69 9.41 -1.01
C ALA A 190 13.29 10.84 -1.42
N THR A 191 11.99 11.08 -1.56
CA THR A 191 11.41 12.39 -1.88
C THR A 191 11.58 13.40 -0.76
N MET A 192 11.53 12.98 0.51
CA MET A 192 11.86 13.82 1.66
C MET A 192 13.28 14.41 1.57
N THR A 193 14.20 13.69 0.93
CA THR A 193 15.59 14.12 0.72
C THR A 193 15.87 14.71 -0.66
N GLY A 194 14.81 15.02 -1.44
CA GLY A 194 14.92 15.73 -2.71
C GLY A 194 14.84 14.87 -3.97
N GLU A 195 14.62 13.56 -3.88
CA GLU A 195 14.40 12.76 -5.09
C GLU A 195 13.01 13.00 -5.68
N LEU A 196 12.95 13.18 -7.00
CA LEU A 196 11.66 13.35 -7.68
C LEU A 196 10.83 12.06 -7.56
N PRO A 197 9.54 12.15 -7.18
CA PRO A 197 8.71 10.98 -6.92
C PRO A 197 8.47 10.13 -8.19
N CYS A 198 8.55 10.74 -9.38
CA CYS A 198 8.38 10.04 -10.65
C CYS A 198 9.61 9.23 -11.10
N LYS A 199 10.74 9.28 -10.39
CA LYS A 199 11.97 8.57 -10.80
C LYS A 199 11.81 7.04 -10.77
N PHE A 200 10.94 6.54 -9.88
CA PHE A 200 10.69 5.10 -9.71
C PHE A 200 9.56 4.55 -10.59
N SER A 201 8.82 5.42 -11.29
CA SER A 201 7.57 5.06 -11.96
C SER A 201 7.73 4.19 -13.21
N ASN A 202 8.84 4.33 -13.94
CA ASN A 202 9.02 3.64 -15.24
C ASN A 202 9.08 2.11 -15.08
N PHE A 203 9.79 1.62 -14.07
CA PHE A 203 9.91 0.18 -13.82
C PHE A 203 8.60 -0.41 -13.28
N GLU A 204 7.97 0.28 -12.32
CA GLU A 204 6.68 -0.15 -11.77
C GLU A 204 5.63 -0.24 -12.88
N LEU A 205 5.63 0.73 -13.80
CA LEU A 205 4.72 0.74 -14.94
C LEU A 205 4.89 -0.51 -15.82
N ASP A 206 6.12 -0.89 -16.17
CA ASP A 206 6.38 -2.09 -16.98
C ASP A 206 5.95 -3.37 -16.25
N TYR A 207 6.26 -3.49 -14.96
CA TYR A 207 5.83 -4.61 -14.13
C TYR A 207 4.30 -4.72 -14.08
N TYR A 208 3.61 -3.62 -13.78
CA TYR A 208 2.14 -3.61 -13.69
C TYR A 208 1.47 -3.75 -15.07
N ALA A 209 2.07 -3.25 -16.14
CA ALA A 209 1.61 -3.49 -17.50
C ALA A 209 1.70 -4.97 -17.87
N ASN A 210 2.76 -5.66 -17.43
CA ASN A 210 2.88 -7.10 -17.59
C ASN A 210 1.82 -7.88 -16.80
N LEU A 211 1.53 -7.47 -15.56
CA LEU A 211 0.43 -8.05 -14.76
C LEU A 211 -0.94 -7.83 -15.40
N TYR A 212 -1.21 -6.62 -15.89
CA TYR A 212 -2.44 -6.29 -16.60
C TYR A 212 -2.60 -7.08 -17.90
N ASN A 213 -1.53 -7.22 -18.67
CA ASN A 213 -1.54 -8.06 -19.87
C ASN A 213 -1.73 -9.53 -19.52
N LEU A 214 -1.21 -9.99 -18.38
CA LEU A 214 -1.41 -11.34 -17.89
C LEU A 214 -2.88 -11.56 -17.52
N SER A 215 -3.49 -10.67 -16.74
CA SER A 215 -4.90 -10.81 -16.33
C SER A 215 -5.82 -10.87 -17.56
N LYS A 216 -5.61 -10.00 -18.56
CA LYS A 216 -6.33 -10.05 -19.84
C LYS A 216 -6.14 -11.35 -20.61
N LYS A 217 -4.91 -11.87 -20.70
CA LYS A 217 -4.62 -13.13 -21.41
C LYS A 217 -5.27 -14.33 -20.72
N LEU A 218 -5.32 -14.35 -19.38
CA LEU A 218 -5.95 -15.43 -18.62
C LEU A 218 -7.47 -15.46 -18.76
N GLN A 219 -8.13 -14.32 -19.00
CA GLN A 219 -9.55 -14.28 -19.33
C GLN A 219 -9.88 -14.94 -20.69
N GLN A 220 -8.94 -14.91 -21.62
CA GLN A 220 -9.11 -15.54 -22.93
C GLN A 220 -8.85 -17.05 -22.81
N LYS A 221 -9.92 -17.83 -22.57
CA LYS A 221 -9.88 -19.28 -22.40
C LYS A 221 -9.52 -20.00 -23.70
N SER A 222 -8.23 -20.02 -24.06
CA SER A 222 -7.70 -20.69 -25.24
C SER A 222 -6.56 -21.67 -24.93
N PHE A 223 -6.28 -22.62 -25.82
CA PHE A 223 -5.14 -23.53 -25.67
C PHE A 223 -3.80 -22.79 -25.56
N SER A 224 -3.60 -21.73 -26.36
CA SER A 224 -2.38 -20.91 -26.29
C SER A 224 -2.20 -20.29 -24.89
N ASN A 225 -3.29 -19.77 -24.32
CA ASN A 225 -3.26 -19.18 -22.98
C ASN A 225 -3.17 -20.23 -21.88
N PHE A 226 -3.74 -21.41 -22.07
CA PHE A 226 -3.52 -22.57 -21.19
C PHE A 226 -2.05 -22.99 -21.19
N VAL A 227 -1.39 -23.10 -22.36
CA VAL A 227 0.05 -23.41 -22.42
C VAL A 227 0.89 -22.29 -21.79
N ASN A 228 0.53 -21.02 -21.98
CA ASN A 228 1.20 -19.89 -21.35
C ASN A 228 1.02 -19.90 -19.82
N LEU A 229 -0.19 -20.18 -19.33
CA LEU A 229 -0.47 -20.35 -17.92
C LEU A 229 0.31 -21.54 -17.36
N ILE A 230 0.31 -22.71 -17.99
CA ILE A 230 1.08 -23.89 -17.55
C ILE A 230 2.59 -23.64 -17.61
N ARG A 231 3.11 -22.90 -18.60
CA ARG A 231 4.53 -22.48 -18.63
C ARG A 231 4.84 -21.56 -17.44
N LYS A 232 3.96 -20.61 -17.13
CA LYS A 232 4.09 -19.69 -15.99
C LYS A 232 3.81 -20.36 -14.63
N LEU A 233 2.98 -21.40 -14.56
CA LEU A 233 2.72 -22.20 -13.36
C LEU A 233 3.79 -23.30 -13.14
N LYS A 234 4.44 -23.78 -14.20
CA LYS A 234 5.68 -24.55 -14.06
C LYS A 234 6.83 -23.65 -13.62
N LEU A 235 6.80 -22.36 -13.96
CA LEU A 235 7.63 -21.32 -13.32
C LEU A 235 7.21 -21.06 -11.86
N TYR A 236 5.94 -21.24 -11.51
CA TYR A 236 5.48 -21.28 -10.11
C TYR A 236 6.03 -22.51 -9.37
N ARG A 237 6.24 -23.68 -10.00
CA ARG A 237 7.04 -24.77 -9.39
C ARG A 237 8.56 -24.52 -9.40
N ILE A 238 9.02 -23.52 -10.15
CA ILE A 238 10.35 -22.88 -10.04
C ILE A 238 10.32 -21.79 -8.94
N GLU A 239 9.27 -21.73 -8.10
CA GLU A 239 9.29 -21.01 -6.82
C GLU A 239 10.42 -21.47 -5.90
N LYS A 240 11.06 -22.63 -6.11
CA LYS A 240 12.29 -22.98 -5.38
C LYS A 240 13.52 -22.15 -5.76
N SER A 241 13.52 -21.46 -6.91
CA SER A 241 14.59 -20.52 -7.28
C SER A 241 14.22 -19.07 -6.98
N VAL A 242 12.93 -18.71 -7.05
CA VAL A 242 12.43 -17.41 -6.57
C VAL A 242 12.48 -17.35 -5.03
N SER A 243 12.20 -18.46 -4.33
CA SER A 243 12.43 -18.59 -2.89
C SER A 243 13.90 -18.42 -2.54
N LYS A 244 14.84 -18.92 -3.37
CA LYS A 244 16.28 -18.67 -3.19
C LYS A 244 16.68 -17.20 -3.39
N LYS A 245 16.05 -16.49 -4.32
CA LYS A 245 16.31 -15.05 -4.56
C LYS A 245 15.68 -14.18 -3.47
N LEU A 246 14.47 -14.53 -3.02
CA LEU A 246 13.83 -13.93 -1.84
C LEU A 246 14.61 -14.25 -0.55
N GLU A 247 15.17 -15.46 -0.41
CA GLU A 247 16.09 -15.85 0.66
C GLU A 247 17.37 -15.00 0.63
N PHE A 248 18.01 -14.82 -0.54
CA PHE A 248 19.19 -13.95 -0.67
C PHE A 248 18.90 -12.48 -0.29
N ASN A 249 17.76 -11.96 -0.75
CA ASN A 249 17.34 -10.59 -0.45
C ASN A 249 16.98 -10.40 1.03
N SER A 250 16.33 -11.40 1.62
CA SER A 250 16.09 -11.43 3.06
C SER A 250 17.39 -11.47 3.86
N GLN A 251 18.43 -12.18 3.38
CA GLN A 251 19.73 -12.20 4.06
C GLN A 251 20.40 -10.83 4.09
N TYR A 252 20.24 -10.01 3.05
CA TYR A 252 20.80 -8.65 3.05
C TYR A 252 20.09 -7.75 4.07
N LEU A 253 18.76 -7.81 4.16
CA LEU A 253 18.00 -7.07 5.18
C LEU A 253 18.38 -7.48 6.62
N LEU A 254 18.94 -8.68 6.80
CA LEU A 254 19.44 -9.20 8.07
C LEU A 254 20.91 -8.86 8.34
N GLN A 255 21.65 -8.36 7.34
CA GLN A 255 23.01 -7.82 7.50
C GLN A 255 22.93 -6.35 7.90
N TYR A 256 22.18 -6.08 8.97
CA TYR A 256 21.86 -4.73 9.41
C TYR A 256 22.21 -4.53 10.88
N ASN A 257 22.75 -3.36 11.19
CA ASN A 257 22.95 -2.89 12.54
C ASN A 257 22.66 -1.39 12.61
N ALA A 258 21.64 -1.01 13.37
CA ALA A 258 21.23 0.39 13.53
C ALA A 258 22.37 1.30 14.03
N LYS A 259 23.37 0.75 14.73
CA LYS A 259 24.54 1.52 15.23
C LYS A 259 25.49 1.98 14.13
N ASP A 260 25.38 1.42 12.93
CA ASP A 260 26.21 1.80 11.78
C ASP A 260 25.80 3.16 11.19
N TYR A 261 24.67 3.72 11.63
CA TYR A 261 24.15 5.02 11.21
C TYR A 261 24.15 5.98 12.40
N SER A 262 25.00 6.99 12.36
CA SER A 262 25.19 7.92 13.47
C SER A 262 24.63 9.31 13.18
N LYS A 263 24.45 10.11 14.24
CA LYS A 263 24.12 11.54 14.08
C LYS A 263 25.20 12.26 13.29
N ALA A 264 26.47 11.90 13.47
CA ALA A 264 27.57 12.51 12.73
C ALA A 264 27.48 12.25 11.23
N ASP A 265 27.02 11.07 10.81
CA ASP A 265 26.77 10.77 9.40
C ASP A 265 25.64 11.63 8.84
N TYR A 266 24.56 11.81 9.61
CA TYR A 266 23.44 12.67 9.24
C TYR A 266 23.86 14.14 9.06
N GLU A 267 24.67 14.70 9.96
CA GLU A 267 25.10 16.10 9.90
C GLU A 267 25.87 16.43 8.61
N ILE A 268 26.48 15.44 7.94
CA ILE A 268 27.13 15.61 6.63
C ILE A 268 26.12 16.00 5.54
N TYR A 269 24.90 15.43 5.60
CA TYR A 269 23.88 15.60 4.57
C TYR A 269 22.79 16.62 4.94
N LYS A 270 22.66 16.95 6.23
CA LYS A 270 21.59 17.78 6.78
C LYS A 270 21.30 19.05 5.98
N THR A 271 22.32 19.88 5.74
CA THR A 271 22.14 21.16 5.02
C THR A 271 21.63 20.95 3.59
N ASP A 272 22.16 19.95 2.88
CA ASP A 272 21.75 19.61 1.52
C ASP A 272 20.30 19.10 1.50
N TRP A 273 19.95 18.21 2.42
CA TRP A 273 18.59 17.67 2.53
C TRP A 273 17.56 18.73 2.91
N ILE A 274 17.88 19.63 3.84
CA ILE A 274 17.03 20.79 4.14
C ILE A 274 16.74 21.58 2.86
N SER A 275 17.78 21.88 2.08
CA SER A 275 17.64 22.69 0.85
C SER A 275 16.81 22.03 -0.25
N LYS A 276 16.65 20.70 -0.21
CA LYS A 276 15.92 19.91 -1.21
C LYS A 276 14.60 19.33 -0.71
N SER A 277 14.32 19.43 0.59
CA SER A 277 13.13 18.85 1.23
C SER A 277 11.82 19.45 0.71
N ASN A 278 11.90 20.62 0.07
CA ASN A 278 10.77 21.26 -0.58
C ASN A 278 10.12 20.35 -1.63
N VAL A 279 10.86 19.43 -2.26
CA VAL A 279 10.27 18.45 -3.19
C VAL A 279 9.14 17.65 -2.53
N PHE A 280 9.27 17.30 -1.24
CA PHE A 280 8.20 16.61 -0.52
C PHE A 280 7.16 17.57 0.05
N THR A 281 7.58 18.69 0.64
CA THR A 281 6.61 19.62 1.25
C THR A 281 5.74 20.32 0.22
N ASP A 282 6.27 20.59 -0.98
CA ASP A 282 5.52 21.19 -2.09
C ASP A 282 4.40 20.26 -2.56
N LEU A 283 4.57 18.93 -2.47
CA LEU A 283 3.49 17.96 -2.74
C LEU A 283 2.38 18.06 -1.69
N ILE A 284 2.73 18.27 -0.41
CA ILE A 284 1.74 18.46 0.67
C ILE A 284 0.95 19.74 0.40
N LEU A 285 1.64 20.82 0.01
CA LEU A 285 1.02 22.10 -0.34
C LEU A 285 0.15 22.00 -1.59
N GLU A 286 0.58 21.25 -2.60
CA GLU A 286 -0.20 20.96 -3.81
C GLU A 286 -1.48 20.21 -3.46
N PHE A 287 -1.41 19.18 -2.62
CA PHE A 287 -2.59 18.43 -2.21
C PHE A 287 -3.57 19.33 -1.44
N ASN A 288 -3.07 20.10 -0.48
CA ASN A 288 -3.86 21.09 0.25
C ASN A 288 -4.58 22.06 -0.70
N ALA A 289 -3.86 22.64 -1.68
CA ALA A 289 -4.43 23.58 -2.63
C ALA A 289 -5.56 22.95 -3.46
N VAL A 290 -5.38 21.70 -3.90
CA VAL A 290 -6.39 20.95 -4.64
C VAL A 290 -7.60 20.60 -3.77
N CYS A 291 -7.42 20.26 -2.50
CA CYS A 291 -8.53 20.03 -1.56
C CYS A 291 -9.35 21.30 -1.33
N LYS A 292 -8.69 22.44 -1.13
CA LYS A 292 -9.35 23.75 -0.94
C LYS A 292 -10.24 24.17 -2.11
N VAL A 293 -9.80 23.94 -3.35
CA VAL A 293 -10.61 24.23 -4.55
C VAL A 293 -11.95 23.49 -4.53
N HIS A 294 -12.02 22.34 -3.86
CA HIS A 294 -13.20 21.50 -3.77
C HIS A 294 -13.91 21.61 -2.41
N ASN A 295 -13.57 22.60 -1.57
CA ASN A 295 -14.09 22.77 -0.21
C ASN A 295 -13.95 21.51 0.67
N CYS A 296 -12.82 20.81 0.54
CA CYS A 296 -12.49 19.66 1.35
C CYS A 296 -11.37 20.05 2.33
N ASP A 297 -11.54 19.71 3.61
CA ASP A 297 -10.48 19.83 4.59
C ASP A 297 -9.39 18.80 4.34
N PHE A 298 -8.14 19.19 4.58
CA PHE A 298 -6.98 18.34 4.38
C PHE A 298 -6.24 18.10 5.69
N VAL A 299 -6.06 16.83 6.03
CA VAL A 299 -5.26 16.37 7.17
C VAL A 299 -4.07 15.60 6.63
N PHE A 300 -2.87 16.18 6.75
CA PHE A 300 -1.63 15.47 6.44
C PHE A 300 -1.08 14.80 7.72
N CYS A 301 -0.80 13.51 7.62
CA CYS A 301 -0.26 12.71 8.70
C CYS A 301 1.09 12.13 8.29
N LEU A 302 2.15 12.46 9.03
CA LEU A 302 3.36 11.64 8.99
C LEU A 302 3.02 10.28 9.61
N GLN A 303 3.09 9.24 8.78
CA GLN A 303 2.78 7.88 9.20
C GLN A 303 3.69 7.37 10.34
N PRO A 304 3.18 6.44 11.18
CA PRO A 304 3.98 5.85 12.23
C PRO A 304 5.08 4.96 11.66
N LEU A 305 6.29 5.10 12.21
CA LEU A 305 7.51 4.43 11.75
C LEU A 305 8.29 3.89 12.95
N LEU A 306 8.68 2.61 12.91
CA LEU A 306 9.43 1.97 13.99
C LEU A 306 10.82 2.61 14.17
N ASN A 307 11.50 2.94 13.08
CA ASN A 307 12.90 3.38 13.09
C ASN A 307 13.10 4.89 13.33
N ARG A 308 12.06 5.61 13.77
CA ARG A 308 12.18 6.99 14.23
C ARG A 308 12.68 7.04 15.68
N LYS A 309 13.36 8.13 16.05
CA LYS A 309 13.82 8.34 17.43
C LYS A 309 12.68 8.74 18.34
N ILE A 310 11.83 9.62 17.84
CA ILE A 310 10.56 9.94 18.48
C ILE A 310 9.65 8.73 18.32
N ASN A 311 9.34 8.06 19.42
CA ASN A 311 8.48 6.90 19.45
C ASN A 311 7.98 6.65 20.88
N LYS A 312 7.08 5.68 21.03
CA LYS A 312 6.76 5.10 22.35
C LYS A 312 7.98 4.37 22.93
N ASP A 313 7.87 4.01 24.21
CA ASP A 313 8.75 2.99 24.79
C ASP A 313 8.55 1.68 24.01
N LEU A 314 9.54 1.32 23.20
CA LEU A 314 9.49 0.14 22.35
C LEU A 314 9.55 -1.13 23.21
N THR A 315 8.73 -2.12 22.85
CA THR A 315 8.79 -3.44 23.47
C THR A 315 10.08 -4.16 23.09
N PRO A 316 10.50 -5.22 23.81
CA PRO A 316 11.69 -5.99 23.45
C PRO A 316 11.69 -6.51 22.00
N THR A 317 10.52 -6.90 21.49
CA THR A 317 10.35 -7.37 20.11
C THR A 317 10.51 -6.22 19.10
N GLU A 318 9.90 -5.07 19.35
CA GLU A 318 10.06 -3.88 18.49
C GLU A 318 11.51 -3.37 18.48
N ILE A 319 12.18 -3.38 19.64
CA ILE A 319 13.62 -3.05 19.74
C ILE A 319 14.43 -4.01 18.87
N LEU A 320 14.16 -5.31 18.94
CA LEU A 320 14.89 -6.30 18.15
C LEU A 320 14.66 -6.09 16.64
N MET A 321 13.41 -5.82 16.24
CA MET A 321 13.09 -5.47 14.84
C MET A 321 13.83 -4.21 14.39
N GLN A 322 13.80 -3.15 15.20
CA GLN A 322 14.45 -1.87 14.91
C GLN A 322 15.97 -2.00 14.79
N GLN A 323 16.59 -2.89 15.58
CA GLN A 323 18.05 -3.02 15.64
C GLN A 323 18.63 -4.02 14.63
N SER A 324 17.86 -5.02 14.21
CA SER A 324 18.38 -6.20 13.51
C SER A 324 17.85 -6.41 12.09
N ILE A 325 16.87 -5.61 11.64
CA ILE A 325 16.35 -5.70 10.28
C ILE A 325 16.32 -4.32 9.64
N ASN A 326 16.84 -4.23 8.41
CA ASN A 326 16.84 -2.98 7.68
C ASN A 326 15.39 -2.53 7.36
N PRO A 327 15.00 -1.29 7.73
CA PRO A 327 13.69 -0.75 7.39
C PRO A 327 13.50 -0.43 5.91
N ILE A 328 14.58 -0.31 5.14
CA ILE A 328 14.52 -0.02 3.70
C ILE A 328 14.28 -1.32 2.94
N ASN A 329 13.07 -1.86 3.14
CA ASN A 329 12.62 -3.11 2.56
C ASN A 329 12.08 -2.88 1.14
N ARG A 330 12.99 -2.68 0.18
CA ARG A 330 12.63 -2.77 -1.24
C ARG A 330 12.73 -4.23 -1.66
N PRO A 331 11.79 -4.79 -2.44
CA PRO A 331 11.97 -6.10 -3.03
C PRO A 331 13.19 -6.02 -3.94
N LEU A 332 14.34 -6.48 -3.45
CA LEU A 332 15.61 -6.63 -4.18
C LEU A 332 15.49 -7.68 -5.31
N GLY A 333 14.27 -7.99 -5.75
CA GLY A 333 13.90 -9.12 -6.58
C GLY A 333 14.08 -8.89 -8.07
N GLU A 334 14.14 -7.66 -8.56
CA GLU A 334 14.18 -7.40 -10.02
C GLU A 334 15.16 -6.30 -10.46
N ASN A 335 15.66 -5.47 -9.52
CA ASN A 335 16.69 -4.48 -9.83
C ASN A 335 18.10 -5.07 -9.68
N VAL A 336 18.92 -4.90 -10.70
CA VAL A 336 20.38 -4.94 -10.58
C VAL A 336 20.81 -3.55 -10.11
N PHE A 337 20.43 -3.16 -8.89
CA PHE A 337 21.18 -2.10 -8.24
C PHE A 337 22.57 -2.67 -7.98
N ASP A 338 23.61 -1.90 -8.29
CA ASP A 338 24.92 -2.32 -7.83
C ASP A 338 24.97 -2.25 -6.29
N GLU A 339 25.90 -3.00 -5.70
CA GLU A 339 26.02 -3.07 -4.23
C GLU A 339 26.23 -1.69 -3.59
N SER A 340 26.82 -0.74 -4.32
CA SER A 340 27.08 0.61 -3.83
C SER A 340 25.82 1.48 -3.83
N GLU A 341 24.96 1.36 -4.84
CA GLU A 341 23.65 2.01 -4.92
C GLU A 341 22.74 1.53 -3.79
N LEU A 342 22.73 0.21 -3.52
CA LEU A 342 21.97 -0.36 -2.40
C LEU A 342 22.42 0.21 -1.06
N LYS A 343 23.73 0.18 -0.78
CA LYS A 343 24.29 0.74 0.46
C LYS A 343 23.97 2.22 0.62
N ASN A 344 23.96 2.99 -0.48
CA ASN A 344 23.60 4.40 -0.44
C ASN A 344 22.11 4.61 -0.15
N LEU A 345 21.21 3.86 -0.80
CA LEU A 345 19.77 3.91 -0.53
C LEU A 345 19.46 3.55 0.94
N GLU A 346 20.11 2.52 1.46
CA GLU A 346 19.97 2.12 2.85
C GLU A 346 20.51 3.18 3.80
N LYS A 347 21.69 3.72 3.53
CA LYS A 347 22.28 4.79 4.34
C LYS A 347 21.36 6.00 4.38
N PHE A 348 20.90 6.47 3.23
CA PHE A 348 20.03 7.64 3.17
C PHE A 348 18.70 7.36 3.84
N GLY A 349 18.07 6.23 3.56
CA GLY A 349 16.81 5.88 4.19
C GLY A 349 16.89 5.76 5.71
N ASN A 350 17.94 5.12 6.24
CA ASN A 350 18.14 5.01 7.69
C ASN A 350 18.42 6.37 8.33
N LEU A 351 19.27 7.21 7.73
CA LEU A 351 19.54 8.55 8.26
C LEU A 351 18.30 9.45 8.19
N THR A 352 17.46 9.30 7.17
CA THR A 352 16.17 10.01 7.08
C THR A 352 15.25 9.61 8.22
N LEU A 353 15.04 8.31 8.40
CA LEU A 353 14.16 7.75 9.44
C LEU A 353 14.64 8.10 10.86
N MET A 354 15.92 7.92 11.14
CA MET A 354 16.48 8.06 12.48
C MET A 354 16.76 9.51 12.89
N TYR A 355 16.88 10.45 11.93
CA TYR A 355 17.31 11.81 12.23
C TYR A 355 16.51 12.87 11.49
N PHE A 356 16.50 12.85 10.15
CA PHE A 356 16.01 13.99 9.37
C PHE A 356 14.55 14.35 9.65
N ILE A 357 13.69 13.33 9.79
CA ILE A 357 12.26 13.56 10.04
C ILE A 357 12.05 14.31 11.37
N ASP A 358 12.69 13.83 12.43
CA ASP A 358 12.53 14.35 13.79
C ASP A 358 13.28 15.67 14.01
N ASP A 359 14.45 15.82 13.39
CA ASP A 359 15.34 16.98 13.58
C ASP A 359 14.90 18.21 12.77
N TYR A 360 14.20 18.02 11.65
CA TYR A 360 13.81 19.13 10.77
C TYR A 360 12.41 18.96 10.13
N LEU A 361 12.15 17.84 9.44
CA LEU A 361 11.02 17.79 8.52
C LEU A 361 9.65 17.94 9.21
N SER A 362 9.46 17.29 10.36
CA SER A 362 8.18 17.34 11.09
C SER A 362 7.82 18.76 11.53
N SER A 363 8.78 19.51 12.11
CA SER A 363 8.54 20.90 12.50
C SER A 363 8.35 21.83 11.30
N GLN A 364 9.05 21.56 10.19
CA GLN A 364 8.84 22.30 8.95
C GLN A 364 7.42 22.10 8.38
N ILE A 365 6.90 20.87 8.40
CA ILE A 365 5.52 20.59 7.97
C ILE A 365 4.51 21.24 8.92
N ASP A 366 4.76 21.22 10.23
CA ASP A 366 3.89 21.90 11.21
C ASP A 366 3.80 23.42 10.94
N ASN A 367 4.94 24.08 10.72
CA ASN A 367 4.96 25.50 10.34
C ASN A 367 4.16 25.76 9.04
N LEU A 368 4.41 24.94 8.00
CA LEU A 368 3.68 25.05 6.74
C LEU A 368 2.17 24.82 6.92
N SER A 369 1.77 23.96 7.85
CA SER A 369 0.35 23.70 8.14
C SER A 369 -0.38 24.92 8.68
N GLN A 370 0.28 25.68 9.55
CA GLN A 370 -0.21 26.94 10.10
C GLN A 370 -0.24 28.05 9.05
N GLU A 371 0.84 28.18 8.26
CA GLU A 371 0.95 29.20 7.20
C GLU A 371 -0.06 28.97 6.06
N ASN A 372 -0.34 27.71 5.73
CA ASN A 372 -1.16 27.34 4.58
C ASN A 372 -2.51 26.75 4.97
N ASN A 373 -2.94 26.89 6.24
CA ASN A 373 -4.24 26.47 6.75
C ASN A 373 -4.66 25.06 6.30
N PHE A 374 -3.89 24.05 6.73
CA PHE A 374 -4.26 22.64 6.69
C PHE A 374 -3.93 21.99 8.03
N TYR A 375 -4.48 20.80 8.30
CA TYR A 375 -4.23 20.11 9.56
C TYR A 375 -3.04 19.18 9.44
N PHE A 376 -2.15 19.22 10.44
CA PHE A 376 -0.98 18.34 10.51
C PHE A 376 -1.02 17.44 11.75
N LEU A 377 -0.59 16.19 11.57
CA LEU A 377 -0.34 15.23 12.64
C LEU A 377 0.98 14.49 12.38
N ASP A 378 1.87 14.52 13.38
CA ASP A 378 2.98 13.57 13.45
C ASP A 378 2.59 12.40 14.35
N LEU A 379 2.29 11.25 13.74
CA LEU A 379 1.76 10.11 14.48
C LEU A 379 2.78 9.50 15.45
N ASN A 380 4.09 9.59 15.18
CA ASN A 380 5.11 9.17 16.15
C ASN A 380 5.19 10.13 17.35
N GLN A 381 5.10 11.45 17.14
CA GLN A 381 5.07 12.41 18.26
C GLN A 381 3.85 12.19 19.16
N LYS A 382 2.70 11.79 18.58
CA LYS A 382 1.52 11.42 19.36
C LYS A 382 1.69 10.12 20.16
N MET A 383 2.68 9.29 19.81
CA MET A 383 3.01 8.04 20.50
C MET A 383 4.00 8.21 21.66
N GLU A 384 4.49 9.41 21.98
CA GLU A 384 5.46 9.64 23.07
C GLU A 384 4.82 9.44 24.46
N SER A 385 4.53 8.19 24.80
CA SER A 385 3.98 7.75 26.08
C SER A 385 4.33 6.29 26.32
N ASN A 386 4.28 5.87 27.59
CA ASN A 386 4.48 4.48 27.96
C ASN A 386 3.15 3.72 27.82
N TYR A 387 3.12 2.74 26.91
CA TYR A 387 1.95 1.88 26.65
C TYR A 387 2.11 0.46 27.22
N GLY A 388 3.07 0.26 28.13
CA GLY A 388 3.40 -1.03 28.71
C GLY A 388 3.85 -2.02 27.63
N ASP A 389 3.28 -3.22 27.68
CA ASP A 389 3.63 -4.32 26.77
C ASP A 389 2.91 -4.28 25.41
N LYS A 390 2.20 -3.19 25.10
CA LYS A 390 1.53 -3.05 23.80
C LYS A 390 2.54 -2.86 22.68
N GLU A 391 2.46 -3.73 21.68
CA GLU A 391 3.21 -3.64 20.43
C GLU A 391 2.37 -2.90 19.40
N PHE A 392 2.93 -1.87 18.77
CA PHE A 392 2.25 -1.12 17.71
C PHE A 392 2.69 -1.58 16.34
N PHE A 393 3.90 -2.13 16.22
CA PHE A 393 4.49 -2.48 14.93
C PHE A 393 4.62 -4.00 14.76
N VAL A 394 4.31 -4.49 13.56
CA VAL A 394 4.60 -5.88 13.15
C VAL A 394 5.86 -5.99 12.29
N ASP A 395 6.34 -4.85 11.77
CA ASP A 395 7.61 -4.66 11.08
C ASP A 395 8.06 -3.19 11.15
N TYR A 396 8.79 -2.66 10.18
CA TYR A 396 9.27 -1.28 10.18
C TYR A 396 8.18 -0.19 10.08
N CYS A 397 6.98 -0.50 9.58
CA CYS A 397 5.90 0.49 9.46
C CYS A 397 4.47 -0.05 9.56
N HIS A 398 4.25 -1.36 9.36
CA HIS A 398 2.92 -1.96 9.45
C HIS A 398 2.50 -2.17 10.90
N LEU A 399 1.19 -2.10 11.13
CA LEU A 399 0.64 -1.98 12.47
C LEU A 399 0.00 -3.28 12.97
N THR A 400 0.06 -3.46 14.28
CA THR A 400 -0.77 -4.43 15.02
C THR A 400 -2.21 -3.90 15.15
N HIS A 401 -3.10 -4.71 15.73
CA HIS A 401 -4.42 -4.20 16.15
C HIS A 401 -4.32 -3.01 17.13
N ASP A 402 -3.35 -3.03 18.06
CA ASP A 402 -3.16 -1.93 19.00
C ASP A 402 -2.62 -0.68 18.29
N GLY A 403 -1.74 -0.85 17.30
CA GLY A 403 -1.27 0.24 16.45
C GLY A 403 -2.40 0.87 15.63
N ASN A 404 -3.26 0.06 14.99
CA ASN A 404 -4.45 0.56 14.27
C ASN A 404 -5.42 1.29 15.20
N GLU A 405 -5.68 0.75 16.39
CA GLU A 405 -6.53 1.38 17.41
C GLU A 405 -5.97 2.74 17.82
N PHE A 406 -4.67 2.82 18.11
CA PHE A 406 -4.00 4.06 18.45
C PHE A 406 -4.14 5.11 17.34
N VAL A 407 -3.81 4.75 16.09
CA VAL A 407 -3.89 5.70 14.96
C VAL A 407 -5.33 6.17 14.77
N SER A 408 -6.31 5.25 14.81
CA SER A 408 -7.72 5.62 14.69
C SER A 408 -8.19 6.56 15.82
N GLN A 409 -7.65 6.41 17.03
CA GLN A 409 -7.96 7.27 18.17
C GLN A 409 -7.40 8.69 17.96
N VAL A 410 -6.15 8.82 17.52
CA VAL A 410 -5.54 10.13 17.24
C VAL A 410 -6.29 10.86 16.11
N LEU A 411 -6.68 10.13 15.06
CA LEU A 411 -7.47 10.70 13.96
C LEU A 411 -8.87 11.11 14.41
N PHE A 412 -9.52 10.31 15.26
CA PHE A 412 -10.82 10.62 15.84
C PHE A 412 -10.78 11.95 16.61
N GLU A 413 -9.80 12.11 17.51
CA GLU A 413 -9.65 13.36 18.28
C GLU A 413 -9.45 14.57 17.38
N LYS A 414 -8.68 14.43 16.30
CA LYS A 414 -8.49 15.50 15.32
C LYS A 414 -9.78 15.80 14.56
N LEU A 415 -10.51 14.80 14.09
CA LEU A 415 -11.75 14.99 13.34
C LEU A 415 -12.86 15.60 14.18
N VAL A 416 -12.98 15.23 15.46
CA VAL A 416 -13.92 15.86 16.38
C VAL A 416 -13.65 17.37 16.49
N GLN A 417 -12.38 17.79 16.53
CA GLN A 417 -12.03 19.21 16.52
C GLN A 417 -12.50 19.89 15.22
N ILE A 418 -12.27 19.27 14.06
CA ILE A 418 -12.65 19.80 12.75
C ILE A 418 -14.18 19.94 12.63
N ILE A 419 -14.91 18.88 12.97
CA ILE A 419 -16.38 18.85 12.93
C ILE A 419 -16.96 19.94 13.81
N ASN A 420 -16.47 20.09 15.05
CA ASN A 420 -16.98 21.10 15.98
C ASN A 420 -16.60 22.55 15.60
N THR A 421 -15.70 22.76 14.64
CA THR A 421 -15.36 24.10 14.11
C THR A 421 -16.13 24.48 12.85
N THR A 422 -16.74 23.50 12.18
CA THR A 422 -17.44 23.68 10.90
C THR A 422 -18.97 23.71 11.07
N ASP A 423 -19.49 23.11 12.14
CA ASP A 423 -20.86 23.29 12.64
C ASP A 423 -20.97 24.57 13.52
#